data_AF-A0A3B8L5Q3-F1
#
_entry.id   AF-A0A3B8L5Q3-F1
#
_cell.length_a   1.000
_cell.length_b   1.000
_cell.length_c   1.000
_cell.angle_alpha   90.00
_cell.angle_beta   90.00
_cell.angle_gamma   90.00
#
_symmetry.space_group_name_H-M   'P 1'
#
loop_
_entity.id
_entity.type
_entity.pdbx_description
1 polymer ?
#
loop_
_entity_poly.entity_id
_entity_poly.type
_entity_poly.pdbx_seq_one_letter_code
_entity_poly.pdbx_strand_id
1 'polypeptide(L)'
;KFTWQSQMLKANYEGHRKAPLEVIIQQFRRVPVNDPRRGGVITNAAIMTMTSTPTRTQPITRGAWVNSVIFNDPPEPPPADVPPLPEVDKEELAKLTIRERLAVHRKRADCAGCHNRIDPFGFALENYGPTGVWRDKYEN
;
A
#
# COMPACT_ATOMS: atom_id res chain seq x y z
N LYS A 1 21.15 -4.41 12.68
CA LYS A 1 20.14 -5.10 11.82
C LYS A 1 20.57 -4.99 10.36
N PHE A 2 20.27 -5.96 9.51
CA PHE A 2 20.67 -5.93 8.09
C PHE A 2 19.54 -6.39 7.18
N THR A 3 19.62 -6.05 5.90
CA THR A 3 18.76 -6.55 4.83
C THR A 3 19.59 -6.88 3.59
N TRP A 4 18.99 -7.55 2.61
CA TRP A 4 19.56 -7.79 1.30
C TRP A 4 18.95 -6.84 0.30
N GLN A 5 19.79 -6.13 -0.47
CA GLN A 5 19.34 -5.12 -1.42
C GLN A 5 20.15 -5.22 -2.72
N SER A 6 19.46 -5.13 -3.85
CA SER A 6 20.08 -4.96 -5.17
C SER A 6 20.18 -3.47 -5.53
N GLN A 7 21.01 -3.14 -6.53
CA GLN A 7 21.14 -1.75 -7.00
C GLN A 7 19.80 -1.18 -7.50
N MET A 8 18.98 -1.99 -8.16
CA MET A 8 17.64 -1.56 -8.60
C MET A 8 16.71 -1.27 -7.42
N LEU A 9 16.72 -2.12 -6.40
CA LEU A 9 15.89 -1.91 -5.21
C LEU A 9 16.33 -0.66 -4.45
N LYS A 10 17.64 -0.39 -4.39
CA LYS A 10 18.19 0.85 -3.82
C LYS A 10 17.67 2.07 -4.59
N ALA A 11 17.84 2.08 -5.92
CA ALA A 11 17.40 3.16 -6.78
C ALA A 11 15.89 3.42 -6.66
N ASN A 12 15.06 2.36 -6.62
CA ASN A 12 13.62 2.49 -6.40
C ASN A 12 13.32 3.24 -5.08
N TYR A 13 13.93 2.81 -3.97
CA TYR A 13 13.69 3.46 -2.67
C TYR A 13 14.25 4.89 -2.57
N GLU A 14 15.13 5.30 -3.48
CA GLU A 14 15.62 6.68 -3.63
C GLU A 14 14.72 7.51 -4.57
N GLY A 15 13.64 6.92 -5.10
CA GLY A 15 12.69 7.60 -5.99
C GLY A 15 13.09 7.55 -7.47
N HIS A 16 14.14 6.80 -7.83
CA HIS A 16 14.57 6.64 -9.21
C HIS A 16 13.78 5.53 -9.91
N ARG A 17 13.13 5.88 -11.04
CA ARG A 17 12.19 5.00 -11.76
C ARG A 17 12.78 4.19 -12.92
N LYS A 18 14.01 4.48 -13.36
CA LYS A 18 14.55 3.88 -14.59
C LYS A 18 15.53 2.76 -14.27
N ALA A 19 15.08 1.53 -14.44
CA ALA A 19 15.98 0.40 -14.68
C ALA A 19 16.53 0.49 -16.12
N PRO A 20 17.78 0.07 -16.38
CA PRO A 20 18.24 -0.15 -17.74
C PRO A 20 17.31 -1.15 -18.44
N LEU A 21 17.04 -0.97 -19.74
CA LEU A 21 16.26 -1.93 -20.54
C LEU A 21 17.06 -3.19 -20.91
N GLU A 22 18.29 -3.30 -20.41
CA GLU A 22 19.21 -4.40 -20.69
C GLU A 22 19.03 -5.54 -19.69
N VAL A 23 19.30 -6.77 -20.15
CA VAL A 23 19.36 -7.94 -19.26
C VAL A 23 20.57 -7.78 -18.34
N ILE A 24 20.32 -7.64 -17.05
CA ILE A 24 21.37 -7.51 -16.03
C ILE A 24 21.25 -8.62 -14.99
N ILE A 25 22.40 -9.04 -14.45
CA ILE A 25 22.43 -9.93 -13.29
C ILE A 25 22.07 -9.11 -12.05
N GLN A 26 20.95 -9.44 -11.41
CA GLN A 26 20.56 -8.85 -10.13
C GLN A 26 21.39 -9.44 -8.99
N GLN A 27 22.42 -8.70 -8.56
CA GLN A 27 23.18 -9.05 -7.37
C GLN A 27 22.57 -8.41 -6.13
N PHE A 28 22.27 -9.23 -5.12
CA PHE A 28 21.87 -8.77 -3.80
C PHE A 28 23.09 -8.69 -2.88
N ARG A 29 23.21 -7.58 -2.15
CA ARG A 29 24.26 -7.40 -1.15
C ARG A 29 23.65 -7.15 0.22
N ARG A 30 24.32 -7.66 1.24
CA ARG A 30 23.97 -7.41 2.64
C ARG A 30 24.30 -5.96 2.99
N VAL A 31 23.31 -5.22 3.48
CA VAL A 31 23.45 -3.80 3.87
C VAL A 31 22.90 -3.56 5.28
N PRO A 32 23.46 -2.62 6.05
CA PRO A 32 22.89 -2.24 7.35
C PRO A 32 21.52 -1.56 7.16
N VAL A 33 20.59 -1.84 8.07
CA VAL A 33 19.29 -1.15 8.13
C VAL A 33 19.35 -0.08 9.20
N ASN A 34 19.46 1.17 8.76
CA ASN A 34 19.52 2.35 9.63
C ASN A 34 18.20 3.11 9.70
N ASP A 35 17.29 2.86 8.75
CA ASP A 35 15.97 3.47 8.67
C ASP A 35 14.90 2.46 9.14
N PRO A 36 14.16 2.72 10.23
CA PRO A 36 13.16 1.80 10.74
C PRO A 36 11.97 1.61 9.80
N ARG A 37 11.78 2.49 8.81
CA ARG A 37 10.75 2.34 7.77
C ARG A 37 11.10 1.21 6.78
N ARG A 38 12.36 0.81 6.70
CA ARG A 38 12.86 -0.16 5.72
C ARG A 38 13.16 -1.51 6.36
N GLY A 39 12.79 -2.58 5.65
CA GLY A 39 13.12 -3.95 6.02
C GLY A 39 11.92 -4.74 6.56
N GLY A 40 12.18 -5.96 7.00
CA GLY A 40 11.12 -6.88 7.41
C GLY A 40 10.25 -7.36 6.25
N VAL A 41 9.14 -8.01 6.59
CA VAL A 41 8.20 -8.57 5.60
C VAL A 41 7.15 -7.52 5.20
N ILE A 42 6.58 -6.81 6.17
CA ILE A 42 5.41 -5.94 5.95
C ILE A 42 5.73 -4.76 5.02
N THR A 43 6.85 -4.05 5.23
CA THR A 43 7.14 -2.79 4.51
C THR A 43 8.12 -2.95 3.35
N ASN A 44 8.40 -4.19 2.92
CA ASN A 44 9.29 -4.41 1.78
C ASN A 44 8.60 -4.09 0.44
N ALA A 45 9.40 -3.77 -0.57
CA ALA A 45 8.89 -3.43 -1.91
C ALA A 45 8.03 -4.52 -2.55
N ALA A 46 8.29 -5.81 -2.29
CA ALA A 46 7.52 -6.90 -2.88
C ALA A 46 6.08 -6.90 -2.35
N ILE A 47 5.89 -6.77 -1.04
CA ILE A 47 4.56 -6.68 -0.42
C ILE A 47 3.86 -5.40 -0.85
N MET A 48 4.56 -4.25 -0.83
CA MET A 48 3.98 -2.98 -1.27
C MET A 48 3.49 -3.07 -2.72
N THR A 49 4.26 -3.71 -3.60
CA THR A 49 3.92 -3.88 -5.02
C THR A 49 2.75 -4.85 -5.20
N MET A 50 2.82 -6.01 -4.55
CA MET A 50 1.79 -7.06 -4.64
C MET A 50 0.41 -6.57 -4.15
N THR A 51 0.40 -5.66 -3.19
CA THR A 51 -0.83 -5.10 -2.61
C THR A 51 -1.26 -3.77 -3.24
N SER A 52 -0.67 -3.39 -4.36
CA SER A 52 -0.97 -2.14 -5.08
C SER A 52 -1.26 -2.43 -6.55
N THR A 53 -1.79 -1.44 -7.28
CA THR A 53 -1.78 -1.48 -8.74
C THR A 53 -0.49 -0.83 -9.25
N PRO A 54 -0.17 -0.93 -10.56
CA PRO A 54 1.01 -0.26 -11.11
C PRO A 54 1.02 1.27 -10.93
N THR A 55 -0.16 1.89 -10.75
CA THR A 55 -0.31 3.35 -10.74
C THR A 55 -0.74 3.91 -9.40
N ARG A 56 -1.29 3.11 -8.48
CA ARG A 56 -1.80 3.59 -7.18
C ARG A 56 -1.72 2.55 -6.07
N THR A 57 -1.68 3.03 -4.84
CA THR A 57 -1.81 2.21 -3.63
C THR A 57 -3.25 1.71 -3.46
N GLN A 58 -3.43 0.64 -2.69
CA GLN A 58 -4.75 0.10 -2.35
C GLN A 58 -4.82 -0.16 -0.84
N PRO A 59 -5.27 0.80 -0.01
CA PRO A 59 -5.24 0.65 1.44
C PRO A 59 -6.10 -0.52 1.93
N ILE A 60 -7.24 -0.79 1.29
CA ILE A 60 -8.10 -1.92 1.66
C ILE A 60 -7.38 -3.25 1.42
N THR A 61 -6.77 -3.43 0.25
CA THR A 61 -5.99 -4.63 -0.09
C THR A 61 -4.81 -4.81 0.85
N ARG A 62 -4.11 -3.72 1.20
CA ARG A 62 -3.00 -3.74 2.17
C ARG A 62 -3.46 -4.16 3.55
N GLY A 63 -4.53 -3.55 4.06
CA GLY A 63 -5.09 -3.89 5.36
C GLY A 63 -5.56 -5.34 5.43
N ALA A 64 -6.25 -5.80 4.39
CA ALA A 64 -6.70 -7.18 4.28
C ALA A 64 -5.52 -8.16 4.26
N TRP A 65 -4.45 -7.85 3.52
CA TRP A 65 -3.24 -8.67 3.52
C TRP A 65 -2.60 -8.75 4.91
N VAL A 66 -2.51 -7.63 5.64
CA VAL A 66 -1.97 -7.64 7.02
C VAL A 66 -2.82 -8.53 7.92
N ASN A 67 -4.14 -8.39 7.89
CA ASN A 67 -5.05 -9.21 8.70
C ASN A 67 -4.93 -10.70 8.37
N SER A 68 -4.99 -11.05 7.08
CA SER A 68 -4.94 -12.44 6.63
C SER A 68 -3.58 -13.09 6.88
N VAL A 69 -2.48 -12.42 6.53
CA VAL A 69 -1.16 -13.05 6.46
C VAL A 69 -0.36 -12.88 7.75
N ILE A 70 -0.50 -11.73 8.42
CA ILE A 70 0.26 -11.43 9.65
C ILE A 70 -0.52 -11.87 10.88
N PHE A 71 -1.83 -11.60 10.93
CA PHE A 71 -2.66 -11.91 12.09
C PHE A 71 -3.46 -13.20 11.97
N ASN A 72 -3.46 -13.86 10.80
CA ASN A 72 -4.25 -15.06 10.53
C ASN A 72 -5.76 -14.86 10.84
N ASP A 73 -6.25 -13.65 10.56
CA ASP A 73 -7.63 -13.21 10.79
C ASP A 73 -8.18 -12.60 9.49
N PRO A 74 -8.35 -13.41 8.44
CA PRO A 74 -8.79 -12.88 7.14
C PRO A 74 -10.15 -12.21 7.25
N PRO A 75 -10.35 -11.04 6.61
CA PRO A 75 -11.66 -10.42 6.60
C PRO A 75 -12.68 -11.28 5.87
N GLU A 76 -13.95 -11.18 6.27
CA GLU A 76 -15.04 -11.83 5.55
C GLU A 76 -15.08 -11.40 4.08
N PRO A 77 -15.48 -12.29 3.16
CA PRO A 77 -15.61 -11.95 1.76
C PRO A 77 -16.57 -10.75 1.59
N PRO A 78 -16.27 -9.83 0.66
CA PRO A 78 -17.16 -8.69 0.42
C PRO A 78 -18.55 -9.19 0.00
N PRO A 79 -19.64 -8.51 0.42
CA PRO A 79 -20.98 -8.82 -0.06
C PRO A 79 -21.02 -8.79 -1.59
N ALA A 80 -21.86 -9.63 -2.21
CA ALA A 80 -21.98 -9.66 -3.67
C ALA A 80 -22.51 -8.33 -4.26
N ASP A 81 -23.23 -7.56 -3.45
CA ASP A 81 -23.96 -6.37 -3.87
C ASP A 81 -23.41 -5.11 -3.17
N VAL A 82 -22.10 -4.87 -3.33
CA VAL A 82 -21.50 -3.60 -2.88
C VAL A 82 -21.98 -2.50 -3.82
N PRO A 83 -22.77 -1.53 -3.36
CA PRO A 83 -23.19 -0.44 -4.20
C PRO A 83 -21.94 0.32 -4.69
N PRO A 84 -21.92 0.76 -5.95
CA PRO A 84 -20.84 1.59 -6.44
C PRO A 84 -20.64 2.79 -5.51
N LEU A 85 -19.38 3.23 -5.37
CA LEU A 85 -19.08 4.45 -4.63
C LEU A 85 -20.04 5.55 -5.11
N PRO A 86 -20.65 6.33 -4.19
CA PRO A 86 -21.57 7.38 -4.59
C PRO A 86 -20.95 8.20 -5.73
N GLU A 87 -21.76 8.56 -6.72
CA GLU A 87 -21.35 9.49 -7.77
C GLU A 87 -21.13 10.86 -7.15
N VAL A 88 -20.04 10.99 -6.42
CA VAL A 88 -19.46 12.26 -6.02
C VAL A 88 -18.78 12.77 -7.28
N ASP A 89 -18.97 14.05 -7.60
CA ASP A 89 -18.35 14.68 -8.75
C ASP A 89 -16.85 14.32 -8.82
N LYS A 90 -16.39 13.86 -10.00
CA LYS A 90 -15.00 13.45 -10.20
C LYS A 90 -14.02 14.56 -9.79
N GLU A 91 -14.42 15.81 -9.97
CA GLU A 91 -13.64 16.99 -9.60
C GLU A 91 -13.60 17.22 -8.08
N GLU A 92 -14.66 16.84 -7.37
CA GLU A 92 -14.74 16.92 -5.91
C GLU A 92 -14.01 15.74 -5.26
N LEU A 93 -14.14 14.53 -5.81
CA LEU A 93 -13.34 13.37 -5.43
C LEU A 93 -11.85 13.65 -5.59
N ALA A 94 -11.43 14.25 -6.71
CA ALA A 94 -10.03 14.60 -6.96
C ALA A 94 -9.42 15.51 -5.88
N LYS A 95 -10.24 16.28 -5.14
CA LYS A 95 -9.78 17.12 -4.03
C LYS A 95 -9.69 16.37 -2.70
N LEU A 96 -10.40 15.25 -2.55
CA LEU A 96 -10.41 14.43 -1.34
C LEU A 96 -9.23 13.44 -1.33
N THR A 97 -8.61 13.33 -0.17
CA THR A 97 -7.65 12.26 0.15
C THR A 97 -8.35 10.90 0.11
N ILE A 98 -7.58 9.82 -0.07
CA ILE A 98 -8.14 8.46 -0.02
C ILE A 98 -8.84 8.17 1.31
N ARG A 99 -8.34 8.73 2.43
CA ARG A 99 -8.99 8.59 3.74
C ARG A 99 -10.38 9.23 3.77
N GLU A 100 -10.53 10.42 3.20
CA GLU A 100 -11.82 11.11 3.14
C GLU A 100 -12.80 10.39 2.21
N ARG A 101 -12.34 9.95 1.03
CA ARG A 101 -13.17 9.15 0.10
C ARG A 101 -13.70 7.88 0.78
N LEU A 102 -12.83 7.18 1.52
CA LEU A 102 -13.20 5.96 2.23
C LEU A 102 -14.06 6.25 3.47
N ALA A 103 -13.86 7.38 4.16
CA ALA A 103 -14.70 7.81 5.26
C ALA A 103 -16.15 8.05 4.81
N VAL A 104 -16.37 8.65 3.62
CA VAL A 104 -17.70 8.78 3.02
C VAL A 104 -18.32 7.40 2.77
N HIS A 105 -17.55 6.46 2.20
CA HIS A 105 -18.02 5.10 1.95
C HIS A 105 -18.39 4.34 3.24
N ARG A 106 -17.63 4.56 4.32
CA ARG A 106 -17.85 3.95 5.64
C ARG A 106 -19.00 4.53 6.44
N LYS A 107 -19.67 5.60 5.98
CA LYS A 107 -20.84 6.15 6.67
C LYS A 107 -22.01 5.17 6.69
N ARG A 108 -22.04 4.19 5.78
CA ARG A 108 -23.06 3.15 5.79
C ARG A 108 -22.70 2.06 6.82
N ALA A 109 -23.69 1.66 7.63
CA ALA A 109 -23.49 0.73 8.74
C ALA A 109 -23.07 -0.68 8.28
N ASP A 110 -23.51 -1.09 7.09
CA ASP A 110 -23.12 -2.34 6.41
C ASP A 110 -21.62 -2.38 6.06
N CYS A 111 -21.02 -1.24 5.68
CA CYS A 111 -19.60 -1.17 5.36
C CYS A 111 -18.71 -0.98 6.60
N ALA A 112 -19.19 -0.27 7.62
CA ALA A 112 -18.38 0.11 8.79
C ALA A 112 -17.82 -1.10 9.57
N GLY A 113 -18.61 -2.18 9.70
CA GLY A 113 -18.25 -3.37 10.49
C GLY A 113 -16.93 -4.00 10.06
N CYS A 114 -16.80 -4.36 8.78
CA CYS A 114 -15.58 -4.97 8.24
C CYS A 114 -14.43 -3.96 8.15
N HIS A 115 -14.71 -2.72 7.71
CA HIS A 115 -13.67 -1.70 7.52
C HIS A 115 -13.00 -1.24 8.82
N ASN A 116 -13.67 -1.34 9.98
CA ASN A 116 -13.05 -1.05 11.28
C ASN A 116 -11.83 -1.94 11.57
N ARG A 117 -11.81 -3.18 11.06
CA ARG A 117 -10.70 -4.13 11.25
C ARG A 117 -9.61 -3.99 10.20
N ILE A 118 -9.95 -3.52 9.00
CA ILE A 118 -9.07 -3.52 7.82
C ILE A 118 -8.35 -2.18 7.68
N ASP A 119 -9.11 -1.09 7.74
CA ASP A 119 -8.62 0.24 7.39
C ASP A 119 -7.44 0.73 8.23
N PRO A 120 -7.39 0.52 9.56
CA PRO A 120 -6.27 1.00 10.35
C PRO A 120 -4.91 0.50 9.84
N PHE A 121 -4.83 -0.77 9.45
CA PHE A 121 -3.60 -1.35 8.90
C PHE A 121 -3.30 -0.86 7.49
N GLY A 122 -4.31 -0.73 6.64
CA GLY A 122 -4.17 -0.17 5.31
C GLY A 122 -3.62 1.26 5.36
N PHE A 123 -4.25 2.09 6.19
CA PHE A 123 -3.89 3.49 6.40
C PHE A 123 -2.52 3.70 7.03
N ALA A 124 -2.06 2.79 7.88
CA ALA A 124 -0.71 2.80 8.44
C ALA A 124 0.36 2.64 7.35
N LEU A 125 0.01 2.02 6.21
CA LEU A 125 0.91 1.77 5.10
C LEU A 125 0.81 2.81 3.97
N GLU A 126 -0.07 3.80 4.07
CA GLU A 126 -0.31 4.74 2.96
C GLU A 126 0.82 5.76 2.74
N ASN A 127 1.76 5.89 3.68
CA ASN A 127 3.01 6.60 3.43
C ASN A 127 3.93 5.85 2.45
N TYR A 128 3.74 4.55 2.23
CA TYR A 128 4.45 3.80 1.22
C TYR A 128 3.70 3.88 -0.10
N GLY A 129 4.36 4.37 -1.15
CA GLY A 129 3.88 4.30 -2.53
C GLY A 129 3.76 2.85 -3.03
N PRO A 130 3.33 2.64 -4.28
CA PRO A 130 3.08 1.30 -4.82
C PRO A 130 4.29 0.37 -4.75
N THR A 131 5.51 0.87 -4.93
CA THR A 131 6.74 0.06 -4.88
C THR A 131 7.49 0.19 -3.55
N GLY A 132 6.85 0.71 -2.51
CA GLY A 132 7.46 0.89 -1.18
C GLY A 132 8.32 2.14 -1.02
N VAL A 133 8.28 3.07 -1.98
CA VAL A 133 8.91 4.40 -1.82
C VAL A 133 8.16 5.20 -0.77
N TRP A 134 8.87 5.76 0.20
CA TRP A 134 8.26 6.59 1.22
C TRP A 134 7.79 7.94 0.67
N ARG A 135 6.64 8.41 1.13
CA ARG A 135 6.06 9.73 0.83
C ARG A 135 5.75 10.44 2.14
N ASP A 136 6.22 11.68 2.25
CA ASP A 136 5.89 12.56 3.40
C ASP A 136 4.52 13.23 3.22
N LYS A 137 4.05 13.36 1.99
CA LYS A 137 2.75 13.93 1.64
C LYS A 137 1.96 12.98 0.75
N TYR A 138 0.66 12.94 0.99
CA TYR A 138 -0.27 12.27 0.11
C TYR A 138 -0.65 13.26 -1.01
N GLU A 139 -0.32 12.95 -2.25
CA GLU A 139 -0.79 13.70 -3.42
C GLU A 139 -2.23 13.25 -3.72
N ASN A 140 -3.12 14.22 -3.92
CA ASN A 140 -4.54 13.99 -4.26
C ASN A 140 -4.75 13.88 -5.76
#